data_AF-A0A961T6G7-F1
#
_entry.id   AF-A0A961T6G7-F1
#
_cell.length_a   1.000
_cell.length_b   1.000
_cell.length_c   1.000
_cell.angle_alpha   90.00
_cell.angle_beta   90.00
_cell.angle_gamma   90.00
#
_symmetry.space_group_name_H-M   'P 1'
#
loop_
_entity.id
_entity.type
_entity.pdbx_description
1 polymer ?
#
loop_
_entity_poly.entity_id
_entity_poly.type
_entity_poly.pdbx_seq_one_letter_code
_entity_poly.pdbx_strand_id
1 'polypeptide(L)' 'MRVELVKRPQHSALFSALSPFIALGLTLIAGAIMFSLLGKSPVDGLYYYFVDPLTGIWDPNNRWQLHELAI' A
#
# COMPACT_ATOMS: atom_id res chain seq x y z
N MET A 1 6.79 19.52 -34.91
CA MET A 1 6.55 20.08 -33.56
C MET A 1 7.63 19.58 -32.64
N ARG A 2 8.33 20.48 -31.93
CA ARG A 2 9.29 20.12 -30.87
C ARG A 2 8.53 20.22 -29.54
N VAL A 3 8.52 19.15 -28.75
CA VAL A 3 7.98 19.17 -27.38
C VAL A 3 9.15 19.47 -26.46
N GLU A 4 9.12 20.62 -25.79
CA GLU A 4 10.15 21.01 -24.82
C GLU A 4 9.58 20.95 -23.41
N LEU A 5 10.28 20.23 -22.53
CA LEU A 5 9.90 20.09 -21.12
C LEU A 5 10.41 21.30 -20.34
N VAL A 6 9.50 22.16 -19.89
CA VAL A 6 9.83 23.31 -19.04
C VAL A 6 9.56 22.95 -17.58
N LYS A 7 10.58 23.10 -16.73
CA LYS A 7 10.45 22.87 -15.28
C LYS A 7 9.40 23.83 -14.71
N ARG A 8 8.40 23.30 -14.00
CA ARG A 8 7.44 24.16 -13.28
C ARG A 8 8.15 24.90 -12.13
N PRO A 9 7.90 26.21 -11.96
CA PRO A 9 8.51 26.99 -10.88
C PRO A 9 8.00 26.60 -9.49
N GLN A 10 6.81 25.99 -9.40
CA GLN A 10 6.18 25.56 -8.16
C GLN A 10 5.50 24.19 -8.36
N HIS A 11 5.62 23.32 -7.36
CA HIS A 11 4.91 22.04 -7.31
C HIS A 11 3.41 22.28 -7.07
N SER A 12 2.56 21.42 -7.64
CA SER A 12 1.11 21.53 -7.44
C SER A 12 0.75 21.12 -6.01
N ALA A 13 0.23 22.04 -5.19
CA ALA A 13 -0.19 21.75 -3.82
C ALA A 13 -1.32 20.69 -3.78
N LEU A 14 -2.28 20.79 -4.71
CA LEU A 14 -3.36 19.82 -4.85
C LEU A 14 -2.82 18.42 -5.16
N PHE A 15 -1.87 18.32 -6.10
CA PHE A 15 -1.32 17.02 -6.48
C PHE A 15 -0.37 16.47 -5.41
N SER A 16 0.36 17.33 -4.70
CA SER A 16 1.14 16.93 -3.53
C SER A 16 0.25 16.30 -2.45
N ALA A 17 -0.94 16.86 -2.20
CA ALA A 17 -1.88 16.31 -1.23
C ALA A 17 -2.57 15.03 -1.73
N LEU A 18 -2.98 14.97 -3.00
CA LEU A 18 -3.71 13.81 -3.55
C LEU A 18 -2.83 12.61 -3.92
N SER A 19 -1.58 12.85 -4.30
CA SER A 19 -0.66 11.80 -4.74
C SER A 19 -0.50 10.62 -3.75
N PRO A 20 -0.36 10.81 -2.42
CA PRO A 20 -0.28 9.68 -1.50
C PRO A 20 -1.56 8.83 -1.48
N PHE A 21 -2.74 9.45 -1.57
CA PHE A 21 -4.01 8.71 -1.58
C PHE A 21 -4.21 7.93 -2.89
N ILE A 22 -3.85 8.55 -4.02
CA ILE A 22 -3.88 7.87 -5.33
C ILE A 22 -2.90 6.70 -5.33
N ALA A 23 -1.68 6.90 -4.84
CA ALA A 23 -0.68 5.85 -4.74
C ALA A 23 -1.16 4.70 -3.86
N LEU A 24 -1.76 4.99 -2.70
CA LEU A 24 -2.33 3.98 -1.81
C LEU A 24 -3.46 3.21 -2.50
N GLY A 25 -4.41 3.91 -3.13
CA GLY A 25 -5.52 3.28 -3.84
C GLY A 25 -5.05 2.35 -4.97
N LEU A 26 -4.08 2.79 -5.77
CA LEU A 26 -3.47 1.97 -6.82
C LEU A 26 -2.76 0.74 -6.24
N THR A 27 -2.08 0.89 -5.11
CA THR A 27 -1.40 -0.22 -4.43
C THR A 27 -2.41 -1.26 -3.93
N LEU A 28 -3.53 -0.84 -3.32
CA LEU A 28 -4.59 -1.76 -2.89
C LEU A 28 -5.22 -2.51 -4.07
N ILE A 29 -5.45 -1.83 -5.21
CA ILE A 29 -5.97 -2.47 -6.43
C ILE A 29 -4.98 -3.52 -6.96
N ALA A 30 -3.70 -3.16 -7.06
CA ALA A 30 -2.67 -4.09 -7.51
C ALA A 30 -2.56 -5.33 -6.60
N GLY A 31 -2.59 -5.12 -5.27
CA GLY A 31 -2.62 -6.21 -4.30
C GLY A 31 -3.86 -7.09 -4.42
N ALA A 32 -5.05 -6.49 -4.57
CA ALA A 32 -6.29 -7.23 -4.76
C ALA A 32 -6.24 -8.12 -6.02
N ILE A 33 -5.73 -7.59 -7.13
CA ILE A 33 -5.53 -8.35 -8.37
C ILE A 33 -4.55 -9.50 -8.12
N MET A 34 -3.40 -9.23 -7.49
CA MET A 34 -2.39 -10.25 -7.18
C MET A 34 -2.98 -11.39 -6.34
N PHE A 35 -3.70 -11.09 -5.26
CA PHE A 35 -4.32 -12.11 -4.42
C PHE A 35 -5.42 -12.89 -5.14
N SER A 36 -6.20 -12.22 -5.99
CA SER A 36 -7.21 -12.87 -6.84
C SER A 36 -6.56 -13.88 -7.79
N LEU A 37 -5.46 -13.50 -8.44
CA LEU A 37 -4.69 -14.37 -9.35
C LEU A 37 -4.09 -15.58 -8.62
N LEU A 38 -3.77 -15.43 -7.33
CA LEU A 38 -3.26 -16.49 -6.49
C LEU A 38 -4.35 -17.43 -5.95
N GLY A 39 -5.63 -17.19 -6.29
CA GLY A 39 -6.77 -17.93 -5.78
C GLY A 39 -7.06 -17.67 -4.30
N LYS A 40 -6.57 -16.55 -3.75
CA LYS A 40 -6.82 -16.12 -2.36
C LYS A 40 -7.89 -15.04 -2.32
N SER A 41 -8.58 -14.96 -1.18
CA SER A 41 -9.51 -13.85 -0.90
C SER A 41 -8.74 -12.52 -0.91
N PRO A 42 -9.09 -11.57 -1.80
CA PRO A 42 -8.38 -10.29 -1.90
C PRO A 42 -8.55 -9.42 -0.67
N VAL A 43 -9.75 -9.46 -0.07
CA VAL A 43 -10.08 -8.67 1.13
C VAL A 43 -9.25 -9.14 2.31
N ASP A 44 -9.21 -10.45 2.55
CA ASP A 44 -8.45 -11.02 3.67
C ASP A 44 -6.94 -10.82 3.45
N GLY A 45 -6.45 -11.03 2.21
CA GLY A 45 -5.05 -10.80 1.87
C GLY A 45 -4.61 -9.35 2.12
N LEU A 46 -5.44 -8.37 1.73
CA LEU A 46 -5.17 -6.96 2.01
C LEU A 46 -5.27 -6.64 3.50
N TYR A 47 -6.23 -7.23 4.24
CA TYR A 47 -6.37 -7.04 5.68
C TYR A 47 -5.12 -7.50 6.43
N TYR A 48 -4.66 -8.72 6.19
CA TYR A 48 -3.46 -9.26 6.85
C TYR A 48 -2.19 -8.52 6.47
N TYR A 49 -2.10 -7.99 5.24
CA TYR A 49 -0.90 -7.28 4.80
C TYR A 49 -0.86 -5.82 5.30
N PHE A 50 -1.99 -5.11 5.31
CA PHE A 50 -2.03 -3.67 5.61
C PHE A 50 -2.59 -3.33 7.00
N VAL A 51 -3.54 -4.10 7.54
CA VAL A 51 -4.29 -3.75 8.76
C VAL A 51 -3.78 -4.51 9.97
N ASP A 52 -3.66 -5.83 9.87
CA ASP A 52 -3.22 -6.71 10.97
C ASP A 52 -1.88 -6.26 11.62
N PRO A 53 -0.85 -5.85 10.86
CA PRO A 53 0.42 -5.39 11.45
C PRO A 53 0.28 -4.07 12.23
N LEU A 54 -0.69 -3.22 11.87
CA LEU A 54 -0.95 -1.97 12.58
C LEU A 54 -1.67 -2.23 13.90
N THR A 55 -2.44 -3.32 13.99
CA THR A 55 -3.14 -3.72 15.21
C THR A 55 -2.26 -4.48 16.20
N GLY A 56 -1.21 -5.16 15.73
CA GLY A 56 -0.27 -5.91 16.57
C GLY A 56 0.53 -5.07 17.58
N ILE A 57 0.56 -3.74 17.42
CA ILE A 57 1.26 -2.82 18.35
C ILE A 57 0.58 -2.79 19.73
N TRP A 58 -0.72 -3.08 19.82
CA TRP A 58 -1.49 -2.99 21.07
C TRP A 58 -1.74 -4.35 21.75
N ASP A 59 -1.35 -5.46 21.12
CA ASP A 59 -1.49 -6.81 21.68
C ASP A 59 -0.17 -7.26 22.34
N PRO A 60 -0.11 -7.40 23.68
CA PRO A 60 1.08 -7.82 24.41
C PRO A 60 1.65 -9.18 23.97
N ASN A 61 0.83 -10.02 23.34
CA ASN A 61 1.21 -11.38 22.90
C ASN A 61 1.56 -11.47 21.41
N ASN A 62 1.42 -10.39 20.63
CA ASN A 62 1.56 -10.40 19.16
C ASN A 62 2.79 -9.60 18.68
N ARG A 63 3.92 -9.81 19.35
CA ARG A 63 5.19 -9.11 19.05
C ARG A 63 5.83 -9.73 17.80
N TRP A 64 5.34 -9.32 16.63
CA TRP A 64 5.91 -9.62 15.32
C TRP A 64 5.97 -11.13 15.00
N GLN A 65 4.89 -11.65 14.40
CA GLN A 65 4.74 -13.01 13.85
C GLN A 65 5.89 -13.46 12.92
N LEU A 66 6.73 -12.52 12.46
CA LEU A 66 7.95 -12.79 11.68
C LEU A 66 8.91 -13.78 12.39
N HIS A 67 8.90 -13.85 13.72
CA HIS A 67 9.74 -14.81 14.47
C HIS A 67 9.15 -16.23 14.51
N GLU A 68 7.85 -16.41 14.23
CA GLU A 68 7.20 -17.74 14.21
C GLU A 68 7.31 -18.44 12.86
N LEU A 69 7.55 -17.68 11.78
CA LEU A 69 7.77 -18.21 10.42
C LEU A 69 9.23 -18.67 10.18
N ALA A 70 10.11 -18.50 11.17
CA ALA A 70 11.54 -18.83 11.08
C ALA A 70 11.87 -20.25 11.60
N ILE A 71 10.90 -21.17 11.66
CA ILE A 71 11.10 -22.58 12.03
C ILE A 71 11.15 -23.45 10.79
#